data_AF-A0A9D8R0H9-F1
#
_entry.id   AF-A0A9D8R0H9-F1
#
_cell.length_a   1.000
_cell.length_b   1.000
_cell.length_c   1.000
_cell.angle_alpha   90.00
_cell.angle_beta   90.00
_cell.angle_gamma   90.00
#
_symmetry.space_group_name_H-M   'P 1'
#
loop_
_entity.id
_entity.type
_entity.pdbx_description
1 polymer ?
#
loop_
_entity_poly.entity_id
_entity_poly.type
_entity_poly.pdbx_seq_one_letter_code
_entity_poly.pdbx_strand_id
1 'polypeptide(L)'
;MKRRGNYQFLGKFSWYVPGTGGIFALLAWLLLGGAIGGILVVILTAVAGTDAALEYGTLLSYPIMFVPPMLYAAVKSNTASMSQGGFRLDSNNFAPLGGALCALLAAVGTLACGFCIEPVAALLPPMPDSLKAIMGEMTNGTLWVNLLCVSVMAPICEEWLCRGMVLRGMLAHGAKPAVAIVVSALFFAVIHLNPWQA
;
A
#
# COMPACT_ATOMS: atom_id res chain seq x y z
N MET A 1 -27.54 6.76 26.19
CA MET A 1 -26.07 6.83 26.02
C MET A 1 -25.69 6.07 24.75
N LYS A 2 -25.37 6.76 23.64
CA LYS A 2 -24.92 6.09 22.40
C LYS A 2 -23.56 5.45 22.69
N ARG A 3 -23.46 4.10 22.70
CA ARG A 3 -22.17 3.41 22.68
C ARG A 3 -21.45 3.85 21.41
N ARG A 4 -20.48 4.76 21.52
CA ARG A 4 -19.52 4.99 20.44
C ARG A 4 -18.80 3.65 20.23
N GLY A 5 -19.00 3.03 19.08
CA GLY A 5 -18.28 1.81 18.73
C GLY A 5 -16.78 2.08 18.85
N ASN A 6 -16.04 1.15 19.46
CA ASN A 6 -14.60 1.23 19.54
C ASN A 6 -14.02 0.86 18.16
N TYR A 7 -14.14 1.76 17.18
CA TYR A 7 -13.68 1.55 15.81
C TYR A 7 -12.16 1.78 15.67
N GLN A 8 -11.37 1.24 16.59
CA GLN A 8 -9.90 1.26 16.49
C GLN A 8 -9.44 0.12 15.58
N PHE A 9 -9.78 0.18 14.30
CA PHE A 9 -9.36 -0.81 13.30
C PHE A 9 -7.83 -0.95 13.29
N LEU A 10 -7.12 0.18 13.25
CA LEU A 10 -5.65 0.23 13.31
C LEU A 10 -5.09 -0.24 14.65
N GLY A 11 -5.90 -0.20 15.71
CA GLY A 11 -5.57 -0.70 17.03
C GLY A 11 -5.14 -2.16 17.01
N LYS A 12 -5.75 -2.99 16.13
CA LYS A 12 -5.45 -4.42 15.99
C LYS A 12 -4.00 -4.75 15.66
N PHE A 13 -3.24 -3.80 15.12
CA PHE A 13 -1.85 -3.99 14.70
C PHE A 13 -0.85 -3.26 15.61
N SER A 14 -1.30 -2.67 16.72
CA SER A 14 -0.46 -1.85 17.61
C SER A 14 0.61 -2.68 18.32
N TRP A 15 0.39 -3.97 18.52
CA TRP A 15 1.30 -4.84 19.27
C TRP A 15 2.21 -5.70 18.38
N TYR A 16 2.07 -5.59 17.06
CA TYR A 16 3.02 -6.19 16.12
C TYR A 16 3.85 -5.12 15.45
N VAL A 17 5.11 -5.03 15.87
CA VAL A 17 6.12 -4.15 15.28
C VAL A 17 7.12 -5.04 14.53
N PRO A 18 7.05 -5.10 13.19
CA PRO A 18 7.87 -6.03 12.44
C PRO A 18 9.34 -5.60 12.46
N GLY A 19 10.23 -6.53 12.80
CA GLY A 19 11.66 -6.40 12.46
C GLY A 19 11.90 -6.71 10.98
N THR A 20 13.16 -6.80 10.56
CA THR A 20 13.54 -7.11 9.16
C THR A 20 12.90 -8.39 8.64
N GLY A 21 12.98 -9.49 9.39
CA GLY A 21 12.33 -10.76 9.03
C GLY A 21 10.80 -10.65 8.99
N GLY A 22 10.21 -9.80 9.84
CA GLY A 22 8.77 -9.53 9.84
C GLY A 22 8.30 -8.76 8.61
N ILE A 23 9.14 -7.85 8.08
CA ILE A 23 8.88 -7.11 6.83
C ILE A 23 8.89 -8.07 5.64
N PHE A 24 9.89 -8.97 5.55
CA PHE A 24 9.92 -9.98 4.48
C PHE A 24 8.74 -10.97 4.59
N ALA A 25 8.32 -11.33 5.80
CA ALA A 25 7.11 -12.13 5.98
C ALA A 25 5.86 -11.40 5.46
N LEU A 26 5.71 -10.11 5.76
CA LEU A 26 4.61 -9.30 5.22
C LEU A 26 4.64 -9.22 3.70
N LEU A 27 5.82 -9.09 3.09
CA LEU A 27 5.99 -9.13 1.64
C LEU A 27 5.57 -10.49 1.06
N ALA A 28 5.98 -11.60 1.67
CA ALA A 28 5.57 -12.93 1.23
C ALA A 28 4.05 -13.12 1.29
N TRP A 29 3.41 -12.64 2.36
CA TRP A 29 1.95 -12.64 2.48
C TRP A 29 1.26 -11.71 1.46
N LEU A 30 1.87 -10.56 1.14
CA LEU A 30 1.39 -9.66 0.10
C LEU A 30 1.42 -10.34 -1.28
N LEU A 31 2.51 -11.03 -1.62
CA LEU A 31 2.63 -11.79 -2.86
C LEU A 31 1.60 -12.91 -2.95
N LEU A 32 1.35 -13.62 -1.83
CA LEU A 32 0.26 -14.59 -1.75
C LEU A 32 -1.11 -13.93 -1.99
N GLY A 33 -1.34 -12.78 -1.38
CA GLY A 33 -2.55 -11.98 -1.62
C GLY A 33 -2.71 -11.57 -3.08
N GLY A 34 -1.61 -11.21 -3.75
CA GLY A 34 -1.61 -10.89 -5.18
C GLY A 34 -2.01 -12.10 -6.03
N ALA A 35 -1.50 -13.29 -5.70
CA ALA A 35 -1.90 -14.54 -6.37
C ALA A 35 -3.40 -14.84 -6.16
N ILE A 36 -3.93 -14.64 -4.94
CA ILE A 36 -5.36 -14.79 -4.64
C ILE A 36 -6.19 -13.77 -5.43
N GLY A 37 -5.73 -12.52 -5.50
CA GLY A 37 -6.35 -11.46 -6.31
C GLY A 37 -6.39 -11.84 -7.80
N GLY A 38 -5.32 -12.41 -8.34
CA GLY A 38 -5.28 -12.92 -9.72
C GLY A 38 -6.29 -14.04 -9.97
N ILE A 39 -6.39 -15.01 -9.05
CA ILE A 39 -7.40 -16.09 -9.12
C ILE A 39 -8.82 -15.51 -9.11
N LEU A 40 -9.08 -14.49 -8.28
CA LEU A 40 -10.37 -13.81 -8.25
C LEU A 40 -10.72 -13.17 -9.59
N VAL A 41 -9.76 -12.50 -10.25
CA VAL A 41 -9.98 -11.91 -11.58
C VAL A 41 -10.28 -12.98 -12.62
N VAL A 42 -9.61 -14.14 -12.55
CA VAL A 42 -9.91 -15.29 -13.43
C VAL A 42 -11.34 -15.82 -13.18
N ILE A 43 -11.76 -15.96 -11.92
CA ILE A 43 -13.12 -16.39 -11.56
C ILE A 43 -14.15 -15.36 -12.06
N LEU A 44 -13.88 -14.07 -11.87
CA LEU A 44 -14.74 -12.99 -12.33
C LEU A 44 -14.90 -13.02 -13.85
N THR A 45 -13.80 -13.26 -14.57
CA THR A 45 -13.80 -13.42 -16.03
C THR A 45 -14.68 -14.61 -16.45
N ALA A 46 -14.56 -15.74 -15.74
CA ALA A 46 -15.31 -16.95 -16.07
C ALA A 46 -16.82 -16.85 -15.77
N VAL A 47 -17.21 -16.09 -14.74
CA VAL A 47 -18.61 -16.02 -14.27
C VAL A 47 -19.35 -14.80 -14.83
N ALA A 48 -18.69 -13.64 -14.89
CA ALA A 48 -19.31 -12.36 -15.25
C ALA A 48 -18.85 -11.83 -16.62
N GLY A 49 -17.90 -12.49 -17.27
CA GLY A 49 -17.35 -12.09 -18.57
C GLY A 49 -16.13 -11.18 -18.45
N THR A 50 -15.44 -11.00 -19.58
CA THR A 50 -14.22 -10.20 -19.70
C THR A 50 -14.44 -8.74 -19.37
N ASP A 51 -15.57 -8.17 -19.77
CA ASP A 51 -15.86 -6.74 -19.58
C ASP A 51 -15.98 -6.38 -18.10
N ALA A 52 -16.70 -7.21 -17.34
CA ALA A 52 -16.82 -7.05 -15.88
C ALA A 52 -15.47 -7.25 -15.17
N ALA A 53 -14.63 -8.16 -15.67
CA ALA A 53 -13.31 -8.40 -15.10
C ALA A 53 -12.35 -7.24 -15.34
N LEU A 54 -12.38 -6.61 -16.52
CA LEU A 54 -11.60 -5.40 -16.81
C LEU A 54 -12.08 -4.19 -15.99
N GLU A 55 -13.40 -4.06 -15.79
CA GLU A 55 -13.96 -2.93 -15.05
C GLU A 55 -13.74 -3.04 -13.54
N TYR A 56 -14.03 -4.19 -12.93
CA TYR A 56 -14.05 -4.36 -11.47
C TYR A 56 -12.87 -5.17 -10.92
N GLY A 57 -12.08 -5.82 -11.79
CA GLY A 57 -11.02 -6.73 -11.38
C GLY A 57 -9.98 -6.07 -10.47
N THR A 58 -9.46 -4.89 -10.86
CA THR A 58 -8.50 -4.14 -10.06
C THR A 58 -9.11 -3.66 -8.74
N LEU A 59 -10.33 -3.12 -8.77
CA LEU A 59 -11.02 -2.64 -7.56
C LEU A 59 -11.21 -3.75 -6.51
N LEU A 60 -11.51 -4.97 -6.95
CA LEU A 60 -11.75 -6.11 -6.06
C LEU A 60 -10.46 -6.79 -5.62
N SER A 61 -9.54 -7.06 -6.56
CA SER A 61 -8.30 -7.78 -6.30
C SER A 61 -7.34 -6.99 -5.42
N TYR A 62 -7.31 -5.65 -5.56
CA TYR A 62 -6.37 -4.80 -4.85
C TYR A 62 -6.55 -4.86 -3.31
N PRO A 63 -7.73 -4.61 -2.70
CA PRO A 63 -7.91 -4.81 -1.27
C PRO A 63 -7.64 -6.25 -0.82
N ILE A 64 -8.00 -7.24 -1.64
CA ILE A 64 -7.80 -8.66 -1.34
C ILE A 64 -6.31 -9.01 -1.25
N MET A 65 -5.46 -8.36 -2.04
CA MET A 65 -4.01 -8.48 -1.96
C MET A 65 -3.47 -8.14 -0.56
N PHE A 66 -4.09 -7.19 0.15
CA PHE A 66 -3.68 -6.78 1.49
C PHE A 66 -4.31 -7.62 2.61
N VAL A 67 -5.33 -8.44 2.34
CA VAL A 67 -6.00 -9.24 3.37
C VAL A 67 -5.04 -10.23 4.05
N PRO A 68 -4.26 -11.08 3.35
CA PRO A 68 -3.33 -12.00 4.01
C PRO A 68 -2.27 -11.32 4.89
N PRO A 69 -1.53 -10.28 4.45
CA PRO A 69 -0.57 -9.62 5.33
C PRO A 69 -1.23 -8.93 6.51
N MET A 70 -2.43 -8.38 6.35
CA MET A 70 -3.20 -7.81 7.45
C MET A 70 -3.63 -8.87 8.47
N LEU A 71 -4.13 -10.03 8.02
CA LEU A 71 -4.47 -11.14 8.92
C LEU A 71 -3.25 -11.63 9.68
N TYR A 72 -2.13 -11.83 8.99
CA TYR A 72 -0.85 -12.21 9.61
C TYR A 72 -0.43 -11.21 10.69
N ALA A 73 -0.44 -9.90 10.37
CA ALA A 73 -0.10 -8.84 11.31
C ALA A 73 -1.06 -8.80 12.51
N ALA A 74 -2.36 -8.98 12.29
CA ALA A 74 -3.37 -8.98 13.35
C ALA A 74 -3.19 -10.18 14.30
N VAL A 75 -2.93 -11.39 13.77
CA VAL A 75 -2.67 -12.58 14.58
C VAL A 75 -1.43 -12.38 15.44
N LYS A 76 -0.32 -11.93 14.84
CA LYS A 76 0.92 -11.64 15.58
C LYS A 76 0.71 -10.59 16.66
N SER A 77 -0.02 -9.53 16.35
CA SER A 77 -0.33 -8.45 17.27
C SER A 77 -1.16 -8.96 18.45
N ASN A 78 -2.19 -9.76 18.19
CA ASN A 78 -2.99 -10.38 19.26
C ASN A 78 -2.13 -11.25 20.18
N THR A 79 -1.24 -12.07 19.64
CA THR A 79 -0.33 -12.89 20.45
C THR A 79 0.66 -12.08 21.27
N ALA A 80 1.10 -10.93 20.76
CA ALA A 80 2.05 -10.05 21.42
C ALA A 80 1.40 -9.12 22.46
N SER A 81 0.08 -8.90 22.38
CA SER A 81 -0.65 -7.90 23.16
C SER A 81 -0.52 -8.02 24.68
N MET A 82 -0.27 -9.23 25.19
CA MET A 82 -0.09 -9.51 26.61
C MET A 82 1.37 -9.47 27.08
N SER A 83 2.33 -9.43 26.15
CA SER A 83 3.76 -9.64 26.45
C SER A 83 4.67 -8.47 26.06
N GLN A 84 4.22 -7.60 25.15
CA GLN A 84 5.03 -6.50 24.62
C GLN A 84 4.28 -5.17 24.71
N GLY A 85 5.04 -4.08 24.87
CA GLY A 85 4.49 -2.72 24.77
C GLY A 85 3.95 -2.46 23.36
N GLY A 86 2.71 -1.98 23.26
CA GLY A 86 2.11 -1.62 21.98
C GLY A 86 2.66 -0.29 21.48
N PHE A 87 2.98 -0.22 20.19
CA PHE A 87 3.30 1.03 19.50
C PHE A 87 2.18 1.35 18.51
N ARG A 88 1.43 2.42 18.77
CA ARG A 88 0.26 2.79 17.96
C ARG A 88 0.66 3.08 16.51
N LEU A 89 -0.16 2.63 15.57
CA LEU A 89 -0.05 3.01 14.16
C LEU A 89 -0.50 4.45 13.93
N ASP A 90 -1.58 4.84 14.59
CA ASP A 90 -2.16 6.16 14.55
C ASP A 90 -1.67 6.96 15.77
N SER A 91 -0.71 7.85 15.53
CA SER A 91 -0.28 8.84 16.52
C SER A 91 -0.50 10.23 15.94
N ASN A 92 -1.02 11.16 16.75
CA ASN A 92 -1.31 12.52 16.31
C ASN A 92 -0.06 13.43 16.32
N ASN A 93 1.10 12.86 15.96
CA ASN A 93 2.41 13.48 16.06
C ASN A 93 2.77 14.25 14.78
N PHE A 94 1.86 15.10 14.33
CA PHE A 94 2.15 15.97 13.19
C PHE A 94 3.14 17.07 13.59
N ALA A 95 3.96 17.50 12.64
CA ALA A 95 4.77 18.71 12.78
C ALA A 95 3.90 19.90 13.20
N PRO A 96 4.45 20.99 13.77
CA PRO A 96 3.68 22.19 14.17
C PRO A 96 2.84 22.80 13.04
N LEU A 97 3.12 22.41 11.80
CA LEU A 97 2.42 22.74 10.57
C LEU A 97 1.03 22.08 10.43
N GLY A 98 0.73 21.05 11.24
CA GLY A 98 -0.52 20.29 11.20
C GLY A 98 -0.62 19.30 10.04
N GLY A 99 -1.52 18.31 10.17
CA GLY A 99 -1.64 17.20 9.22
C GLY A 99 -2.06 17.61 7.81
N ALA A 100 -2.94 18.62 7.67
CA ALA A 100 -3.41 19.09 6.37
C ALA A 100 -2.27 19.73 5.55
N LEU A 101 -1.44 20.56 6.18
CA LEU A 101 -0.30 21.17 5.49
C LEU A 101 0.78 20.14 5.18
N CYS A 102 1.01 19.16 6.06
CA CYS A 102 1.90 18.03 5.77
C CYS A 102 1.45 17.24 4.53
N ALA A 103 0.13 16.99 4.41
CA ALA A 103 -0.44 16.33 3.24
C ALA A 103 -0.29 17.17 1.97
N LEU A 104 -0.54 18.48 2.05
CA LEU A 104 -0.33 19.39 0.92
C LEU A 104 1.13 19.41 0.47
N LEU A 105 2.07 19.53 1.41
CA LEU A 105 3.51 19.52 1.12
C LEU A 105 3.96 18.18 0.52
N ALA A 106 3.42 17.06 1.01
CA ALA A 106 3.68 15.75 0.43
C ALA A 106 3.14 15.63 -1.01
N ALA A 107 1.93 16.16 -1.28
CA ALA A 107 1.34 16.16 -2.62
C ALA A 107 2.15 17.02 -3.59
N VAL A 108 2.46 18.28 -3.21
CA VAL A 108 3.29 19.19 -4.02
C VAL A 108 4.70 18.62 -4.22
N GLY A 109 5.28 18.03 -3.17
CA GLY A 109 6.59 17.38 -3.24
C GLY A 109 6.59 16.18 -4.19
N THR A 110 5.53 15.38 -4.20
CA THR A 110 5.38 14.24 -5.13
C THR A 110 5.31 14.73 -6.57
N LEU A 111 4.50 15.76 -6.85
CA LEU A 111 4.43 16.37 -8.19
C LEU A 111 5.78 16.94 -8.63
N ALA A 112 6.46 17.68 -7.74
CA ALA A 112 7.78 18.24 -8.02
C ALA A 112 8.83 17.14 -8.31
N CYS A 113 8.81 16.04 -7.56
CA CYS A 113 9.69 14.90 -7.81
C CYS A 113 9.39 14.22 -9.15
N GLY A 114 8.12 14.17 -9.56
CA GLY A 114 7.71 13.70 -10.89
C GLY A 114 8.38 14.50 -12.01
N PHE A 115 8.32 15.83 -11.95
CA PHE A 115 9.03 16.67 -12.92
C PHE A 115 10.56 16.47 -12.89
N CYS A 116 11.14 16.28 -11.70
CA CYS A 116 12.57 16.05 -11.56
C CYS A 116 13.02 14.71 -12.17
N ILE A 117 12.14 13.72 -12.28
CA ILE A 117 12.48 12.40 -12.82
C ILE A 117 12.24 12.26 -14.32
N GLU A 118 11.60 13.24 -14.98
CA GLU A 118 11.38 13.26 -16.44
C GLU A 118 12.67 13.03 -17.26
N PRO A 119 13.83 13.65 -16.95
CA PRO A 119 15.05 13.38 -17.71
C PRO A 119 15.51 11.91 -17.61
N VAL A 120 15.25 11.26 -16.47
CA VAL A 120 15.54 9.84 -16.27
C VAL A 120 14.53 8.98 -17.04
N ALA A 121 13.26 9.36 -17.02
CA ALA A 121 12.22 8.69 -17.79
C ALA A 121 12.48 8.77 -19.31
N ALA A 122 13.05 9.88 -19.79
CA ALA A 122 13.43 10.06 -21.19
C ALA A 122 14.60 9.15 -21.63
N LEU A 123 15.40 8.63 -20.68
CA LEU A 123 16.45 7.64 -20.97
C LEU A 123 15.90 6.21 -21.05
N LEU A 124 14.68 5.97 -20.58
CA LEU A 124 14.08 4.65 -20.67
C LEU A 124 13.72 4.33 -22.13
N PRO A 125 13.88 3.05 -22.55
CA PRO A 125 13.37 2.64 -23.85
C PRO A 125 11.84 2.85 -23.91
N PRO A 126 11.27 3.00 -25.11
CA PRO A 126 9.81 3.09 -25.23
C PRO A 126 9.17 1.85 -24.62
N MET A 127 8.05 2.05 -23.92
CA MET A 127 7.32 0.95 -23.29
C MET A 127 6.96 -0.11 -24.36
N PRO A 128 7.22 -1.41 -24.10
CA PRO A 128 6.84 -2.48 -25.02
C PRO A 128 5.34 -2.47 -25.30
N ASP A 129 4.93 -2.77 -26.54
CA ASP A 129 3.53 -2.65 -26.94
C ASP A 129 2.60 -3.63 -26.18
N SER A 130 3.12 -4.79 -25.77
CA SER A 130 2.40 -5.71 -24.88
C SER A 130 2.12 -5.09 -23.51
N LEU A 131 3.09 -4.38 -22.93
CA LEU A 131 2.91 -3.71 -21.65
C LEU A 131 1.98 -2.50 -21.77
N LYS A 132 2.08 -1.74 -22.87
CA LYS A 132 1.15 -0.63 -23.16
C LYS A 132 -0.29 -1.11 -23.30
N ALA A 133 -0.52 -2.24 -23.99
CA ALA A 133 -1.86 -2.80 -24.14
C ALA A 133 -2.44 -3.21 -22.79
N ILE A 134 -1.66 -3.92 -21.96
CA ILE A 134 -2.07 -4.32 -20.60
C ILE A 134 -2.38 -3.10 -19.73
N MET A 135 -1.49 -2.09 -19.71
CA MET A 135 -1.71 -0.88 -18.92
C MET A 135 -2.91 -0.07 -19.43
N GLY A 136 -3.06 0.06 -20.75
CA GLY A 136 -4.20 0.74 -21.38
C GLY A 136 -5.53 0.07 -21.01
N GLU A 137 -5.60 -1.27 -21.07
CA GLU A 137 -6.78 -2.02 -20.64
C GLU A 137 -7.09 -1.80 -19.15
N MET A 138 -6.08 -1.76 -18.28
CA MET A 138 -6.27 -1.46 -16.85
C MET A 138 -6.78 -0.03 -16.59
N THR A 139 -6.54 0.92 -17.50
CA THR A 139 -6.98 2.31 -17.36
C THR A 139 -8.32 2.60 -18.05
N ASN A 140 -8.81 1.70 -18.90
CA ASN A 140 -10.06 1.85 -19.68
C ASN A 140 -11.34 1.58 -18.87
N GLY A 141 -11.23 1.19 -17.60
CA GLY A 141 -12.37 1.02 -16.70
C GLY A 141 -13.14 2.32 -16.43
N THR A 142 -14.35 2.18 -15.86
CA THR A 142 -15.17 3.32 -15.47
C THR A 142 -14.39 4.30 -14.59
N LEU A 143 -14.35 5.58 -14.98
CA LEU A 143 -13.56 6.63 -14.31
C LEU A 143 -13.77 6.63 -12.80
N TRP A 144 -15.00 6.46 -12.33
CA TRP A 144 -15.35 6.44 -10.90
C TRP A 144 -14.77 5.23 -10.15
N VAL A 145 -14.72 4.06 -10.79
CA VAL A 145 -14.14 2.83 -10.23
C VAL A 145 -12.63 2.99 -10.09
N ASN A 146 -11.98 3.49 -11.15
CA ASN A 146 -10.55 3.77 -11.14
C ASN A 146 -10.17 4.84 -10.12
N LEU A 147 -10.94 5.93 -10.03
CA LEU A 147 -10.73 6.99 -9.05
C LEU A 147 -10.85 6.47 -7.62
N LEU A 148 -11.87 5.66 -7.32
CA LEU A 148 -12.04 5.07 -5.99
C LEU A 148 -10.86 4.14 -5.64
N CYS A 149 -10.44 3.30 -6.58
CA CYS A 149 -9.34 2.37 -6.37
C CYS A 149 -8.01 3.12 -6.14
N VAL A 150 -7.64 4.02 -7.06
CA VAL A 150 -6.33 4.68 -7.06
C VAL A 150 -6.23 5.80 -6.03
N SER A 151 -7.32 6.54 -5.76
CA SER A 151 -7.28 7.70 -4.85
C SER A 151 -7.69 7.38 -3.42
N VAL A 152 -8.36 6.24 -3.17
CA VAL A 152 -8.82 5.89 -1.82
C VAL A 152 -8.28 4.55 -1.38
N MET A 153 -8.55 3.47 -2.12
CA MET A 153 -8.18 2.13 -1.68
C MET A 153 -6.67 1.93 -1.63
N ALA A 154 -5.98 2.30 -2.72
CA ALA A 154 -4.53 2.16 -2.83
C ALA A 154 -3.77 2.95 -1.77
N PRO A 155 -4.01 4.26 -1.58
CA PRO A 155 -3.33 5.03 -0.55
C PRO A 155 -3.56 4.48 0.85
N ILE A 156 -4.76 4.00 1.20
CA ILE A 156 -5.05 3.45 2.54
C ILE A 156 -4.24 2.16 2.79
N CYS A 157 -4.23 1.25 1.81
CA CYS A 157 -3.52 -0.02 1.93
C CYS A 157 -2.00 0.16 1.91
N GLU A 158 -1.49 1.00 1.02
CA GLU A 158 -0.06 1.32 0.91
C GLU A 158 0.45 2.07 2.13
N GLU A 159 -0.34 3.01 2.67
CA GLU A 159 0.00 3.72 3.90
C GLU A 159 0.09 2.76 5.08
N TRP A 160 -0.87 1.85 5.21
CA TRP A 160 -0.86 0.82 6.24
C TRP A 160 0.41 -0.05 6.15
N LEU A 161 0.78 -0.52 4.95
CA LEU A 161 1.94 -1.39 4.78
C LEU A 161 3.26 -0.63 4.92
N CYS A 162 3.46 0.44 4.15
CA CYS A 162 4.74 1.11 4.02
C CYS A 162 5.06 1.97 5.23
N ARG A 163 4.18 2.93 5.57
CA ARG A 163 4.42 3.81 6.73
C ARG A 163 4.04 3.12 8.04
N GLY A 164 2.93 2.39 8.02
CA GLY A 164 2.38 1.72 9.18
C GLY A 164 3.14 0.47 9.64
N MET A 165 3.64 -0.37 8.73
CA MET A 165 4.38 -1.59 9.11
C MET A 165 5.88 -1.44 8.91
N VAL A 166 6.33 -1.10 7.70
CA VAL A 166 7.76 -1.10 7.33
C VAL A 166 8.53 0.03 8.02
N LEU A 167 8.12 1.29 7.82
CA LEU A 167 8.79 2.46 8.40
C LEU A 167 8.73 2.43 9.94
N ARG A 168 7.53 2.23 10.50
CA ARG A 168 7.32 2.09 11.95
C ARG A 168 8.18 0.96 12.53
N GLY A 169 8.22 -0.19 11.85
CA GLY A 169 9.03 -1.34 12.24
C GLY A 169 10.52 -0.98 12.34
N MET A 170 11.08 -0.36 11.32
CA MET A 170 12.49 0.04 11.32
C MET A 170 12.82 1.08 12.40
N LEU A 171 11.98 2.10 12.56
CA LEU A 171 12.17 3.14 13.58
C LEU A 171 12.16 2.54 14.99
N ALA A 172 11.22 1.64 15.28
CA ALA A 172 11.13 0.99 16.58
C ALA A 172 12.30 0.04 16.86
N HIS A 173 12.97 -0.48 15.83
CA HIS A 173 14.19 -1.28 15.95
C HIS A 173 15.48 -0.45 15.89
N GLY A 174 15.39 0.88 16.08
CA GLY A 174 16.56 1.76 16.25
C GLY A 174 17.21 2.25 14.96
N ALA A 175 16.56 2.07 13.79
CA ALA A 175 17.06 2.66 12.56
C ALA A 175 17.01 4.19 12.63
N LYS A 176 18.05 4.85 12.08
CA LYS A 176 18.05 6.31 11.93
C LYS A 176 16.88 6.74 11.02
N PRO A 177 16.17 7.84 11.33
CA PRO A 177 14.98 8.24 10.57
C PRO A 177 15.20 8.35 9.06
N ALA A 178 16.31 8.94 8.62
CA ALA A 178 16.65 9.05 7.20
C ALA A 178 16.80 7.67 6.52
N VAL A 179 17.46 6.72 7.19
CA VAL A 179 17.64 5.35 6.66
C VAL A 179 16.29 4.64 6.58
N ALA A 180 15.46 4.80 7.60
CA ALA A 180 14.14 4.18 7.64
C ALA A 180 13.23 4.73 6.51
N ILE A 181 13.29 6.03 6.22
CA ILE A 181 12.56 6.64 5.10
C ILE A 181 13.04 6.06 3.77
N VAL A 182 14.36 6.03 3.54
CA VAL A 182 14.94 5.52 2.29
C VAL A 182 14.58 4.06 2.05
N VAL A 183 14.73 3.20 3.08
CA VAL A 183 14.40 1.78 2.94
C VAL A 183 12.90 1.57 2.72
N SER A 184 12.04 2.33 3.38
CA SER A 184 10.59 2.25 3.15
C SER A 184 10.20 2.72 1.74
N ALA A 185 10.86 3.76 1.22
CA ALA A 185 10.65 4.23 -0.16
C ALA A 185 11.16 3.21 -1.19
N LEU A 186 12.31 2.58 -0.95
CA LEU A 186 12.81 1.49 -1.81
C LEU A 186 11.90 0.27 -1.77
N PHE A 187 11.38 -0.10 -0.59
CA PHE A 187 10.38 -1.16 -0.47
C PHE A 187 9.14 -0.84 -1.30
N PHE A 188 8.63 0.40 -1.21
CA PHE A 188 7.51 0.87 -2.01
C PHE A 188 7.81 0.78 -3.52
N ALA A 189 8.97 1.24 -3.98
CA ALA A 189 9.36 1.15 -5.38
C ALA A 189 9.46 -0.32 -5.86
N VAL A 190 10.05 -1.20 -5.04
CA VAL A 190 10.24 -2.62 -5.37
C VAL A 190 8.91 -3.39 -5.46
N ILE A 191 7.88 -3.04 -4.69
CA ILE A 191 6.58 -3.72 -4.83
C ILE A 191 5.80 -3.28 -6.07
N HIS A 192 6.18 -2.18 -6.71
CA HIS A 192 5.53 -1.67 -7.93
C HIS A 192 6.17 -2.18 -9.23
N LEU A 193 7.50 -2.44 -9.24
CA LEU A 193 8.27 -3.00 -10.37
C LEU A 193 7.97 -2.40 -11.76
N ASN A 194 7.46 -1.16 -11.83
CA ASN A 194 7.10 -0.52 -13.07
C ASN A 194 7.98 0.70 -13.32
N PRO A 195 9.04 0.58 -14.15
CA PRO A 195 9.97 1.68 -14.38
C PRO A 195 9.36 2.81 -15.23
N TRP A 196 8.25 2.55 -15.95
CA TRP A 196 7.53 3.56 -16.73
C TRP A 196 6.42 4.28 -15.95
N GLN A 197 6.17 3.86 -14.71
CA GLN A 197 5.19 4.48 -13.83
C GLN A 197 5.93 5.47 -12.92
N ALA A 198 6.04 6.71 -13.40
CA ALA A 198 6.60 7.85 -12.68
C ALA A 198 5.60 9.01 -12.68
#